data_AF-A0A5E4I3H6-F1
#
_entry.id   AF-A0A5E4I3H6-F1
#
_cell.length_a   1.000
_cell.length_b   1.000
_cell.length_c   1.000
_cell.angle_alpha   90.00
_cell.angle_beta   90.00
_cell.angle_gamma   90.00
#
_symmetry.space_group_name_H-M   'P 1'
#
loop_
_entity.id
_entity.type
_entity.pdbx_description
1 polymer ?
#
loop_
_entity_poly.entity_id
_entity_poly.type
_entity_poly.pdbx_seq_one_letter_code
_entity_poly.pdbx_strand_id
1 'polypeptide(L)' 'MTKEETEVIFTAKVPALKNPILIEGLPGIGYIGRNAAGYLLDELKAV' A
#
# COMPACT_ATOMS: atom_id res chain seq x y z
N MET A 1 21.00 -21.88 9.94
CA MET A 1 19.93 -21.33 9.10
C MET A 1 19.24 -20.25 9.93
N THR A 2 19.77 -19.05 9.89
CA THR A 2 19.36 -17.91 10.71
C THR A 2 17.99 -17.43 10.24
N LYS A 3 17.01 -17.40 11.13
CA LYS A 3 15.72 -16.75 10.86
C LYS A 3 15.98 -15.26 10.76
N GLU A 4 15.75 -14.67 9.59
CA GLU A 4 15.62 -13.21 9.50
C GLU A 4 14.31 -12.84 10.19
N GLU A 5 14.40 -12.13 11.32
CA GLU A 5 13.22 -11.60 12.00
C GLU A 5 12.60 -10.49 11.15
N THR A 6 11.31 -10.64 10.85
CA THR A 6 10.53 -9.59 10.18
C THR A 6 10.01 -8.62 11.22
N GLU A 7 10.39 -7.35 11.09
CA GLU A 7 9.88 -6.25 11.92
C GLU A 7 8.78 -5.48 11.17
N VAL A 8 7.68 -5.17 11.86
CA VAL A 8 6.60 -4.35 11.32
C VAL A 8 6.78 -2.91 11.77
N ILE A 9 7.01 -2.00 10.81
CA ILE A 9 7.15 -0.57 11.08
C ILE A 9 5.84 0.14 10.73
N PHE A 10 5.20 0.75 11.73
CA PHE A 10 4.02 1.58 11.51
C PHE A 10 4.46 3.00 11.13
N THR A 11 4.30 3.37 9.87
CA THR A 11 4.66 4.70 9.35
C THR A 11 3.57 5.76 9.55
N ALA A 12 2.34 5.34 9.87
CA ALA A 12 1.20 6.21 10.13
C ALA A 12 0.17 5.53 11.04
N LYS A 13 -0.75 6.32 11.60
CA LYS A 13 -1.96 5.78 12.24
C LYS A 13 -2.88 5.19 11.18
N VAL A 14 -3.22 3.91 11.33
CA VAL A 14 -4.23 3.27 10.49
C VAL A 14 -5.62 3.85 10.85
N PRO A 15 -6.37 4.42 9.90
CA PRO A 15 -7.70 4.94 10.15
C PRO A 15 -8.70 3.81 10.43
N ALA A 16 -9.79 4.13 11.13
CA ALA A 16 -10.89 3.18 11.32
C ALA A 16 -11.64 2.98 9.99
N LEU A 17 -11.55 1.79 9.41
CA LEU A 17 -12.17 1.44 8.14
C LEU A 17 -13.22 0.33 8.33
N LYS A 18 -14.33 0.41 7.60
CA LYS A 18 -15.38 -0.62 7.63
C LYS A 18 -15.25 -1.53 6.41
N ASN A 19 -14.73 -2.75 6.60
CA ASN A 19 -14.53 -3.75 5.56
C ASN A 19 -13.82 -3.20 4.30
N PRO A 20 -12.62 -2.59 4.44
CA PRO A 20 -11.92 -1.99 3.31
C PRO A 20 -11.37 -3.05 2.34
N ILE A 21 -11.12 -2.61 1.11
CA ILE A 21 -10.30 -3.33 0.14
C ILE A 21 -8.92 -2.68 0.15
N LEU A 22 -7.87 -3.46 0.43
CA LEU A 22 -6.49 -2.99 0.33
C LEU A 22 -6.01 -3.13 -1.11
N ILE A 23 -5.55 -2.03 -1.70
CA ILE A 23 -4.89 -1.99 -3.01
C ILE A 23 -3.46 -1.53 -2.78
N GLU A 24 -2.51 -2.29 -3.29
CA GLU A 24 -1.07 -2.07 -3.11
C GLU A 24 -0.42 -1.95 -4.51
N GLY A 25 0.54 -1.03 -4.66
CA GLY A 25 1.14 -0.65 -5.93
C GLY A 25 2.61 -0.25 -5.80
N LEU A 26 3.44 -1.15 -5.29
CA LEU A 26 4.87 -0.93 -5.13
C LEU A 26 5.57 -0.81 -6.49
N PRO A 27 6.75 -0.16 -6.54
CA PRO A 27 7.56 -0.09 -7.73
C PRO A 27 7.88 -1.49 -8.31
N GLY A 28 7.63 -1.66 -9.61
CA GLY A 28 7.89 -2.89 -10.36
C GLY A 28 8.18 -2.59 -11.84
N ILE A 29 8.22 -3.63 -12.68
CA ILE A 29 8.50 -3.48 -14.11
C ILE A 29 7.44 -2.58 -14.77
N GLY A 30 7.91 -1.54 -15.48
CA GLY A 30 7.04 -0.59 -16.18
C GLY A 30 6.20 0.30 -15.28
N TYR A 31 6.39 0.25 -13.95
CA TYR A 31 5.66 1.07 -12.97
C TYR A 31 4.12 0.96 -13.04
N ILE A 32 3.58 -0.11 -13.62
CA ILE A 32 2.15 -0.23 -13.88
C ILE A 32 1.35 -0.23 -12.57
N GLY A 33 1.70 -1.09 -11.61
CA GLY A 33 1.03 -1.15 -10.30
C GLY A 33 1.09 0.18 -9.54
N ARG A 34 2.26 0.80 -9.49
CA ARG A 34 2.47 2.12 -8.88
C ARG A 34 1.60 3.21 -9.50
N ASN A 35 1.62 3.31 -10.83
CA ASN A 35 0.89 4.36 -11.53
C ASN A 35 -0.62 4.13 -11.44
N ALA A 36 -1.08 2.88 -11.53
CA ALA A 36 -2.49 2.54 -11.38
C ALA A 36 -2.99 2.85 -9.95
N ALA A 37 -2.24 2.48 -8.92
CA ALA A 37 -2.58 2.80 -7.54
C ALA A 37 -2.59 4.31 -7.29
N GLY A 38 -1.60 5.05 -7.80
CA GLY A 38 -1.55 6.51 -7.73
C GLY A 38 -2.74 7.18 -8.43
N TYR A 39 -3.09 6.72 -9.63
CA TYR A 39 -4.26 7.22 -10.35
C TYR A 39 -5.57 6.99 -9.58
N LEU A 40 -5.74 5.79 -8.99
CA LEU A 40 -6.91 5.50 -8.15
C LEU A 40 -6.98 6.38 -6.90
N LEU A 41 -5.83 6.66 -6.27
CA LEU A 41 -5.76 7.57 -5.12
C LEU A 41 -6.27 8.97 -5.50
N ASP A 42 -5.78 9.51 -6.62
CA ASP A 42 -6.14 10.84 -7.10
C ASP A 42 -7.64 10.94 -7.47
N GLU A 43 -8.14 9.98 -8.25
CA GLU A 43 -9.52 9.99 -8.74
C GLU A 43 -10.55 9.73 -7.63
N LEU A 44 -10.25 8.79 -6.71
CA LEU A 44 -11.16 8.46 -5.61
C LEU A 44 -11.06 9.44 -4.44
N LYS A 45 -10.06 10.34 -4.44
CA LYS A 45 -9.73 11.20 -3.31
C LYS A 45 -9.56 10.37 -2.03
N ALA A 46 -8.91 9.23 -2.17
CA ALA A 46 -8.68 8.30 -1.06
C ALA A 46 -7.64 8.89 -0.08
N VAL A 47 -7.56 8.30 1.11
CA VAL A 47 -6.75 8.76 2.26
C VAL A 47 -5.79 7.69 2.72
#